data_AF-A0A0S7GIK2-F1
#
_entry.id   AF-A0A0S7GIK2-F1
#
_cell.length_a   1.000
_cell.length_b   1.000
_cell.length_c   1.000
_cell.angle_alpha   90.00
_cell.angle_beta   90.00
_cell.angle_gamma   90.00
#
_symmetry.space_group_name_H-M   'P 1'
#
loop_
_entity.id
_entity.type
_entity.pdbx_description
1 polymer ?
#
loop_
_entity_poly.entity_id
_entity_poly.type
_entity_poly.pdbx_seq_one_letter_code
_entity_poly.pdbx_strand_id
1 'polypeptide(L)'
;GMEERGGEFLLTEPSSGHDAFHSDPFVPVQVFLSDASVPGEGEHKIMDFIRRQRAQPNHDPNTHHCLCGADADLIMLGLATHEPNFTIIREEFKPNKPRPCSLCGQTGHEIKDCQGVARHKQGEHDEFAGAMPAAEQEFIFIRLCVLREYLSRELTMASLPFPFDFERSVDDWVFMCFFVGNDFLPHLPSLEIREGAIDRLVSIYKDVVHKTGGYLTQNGFVNLERVEMIMQAVGVAEDNIFKKRKEDDENFKRRNKEKRKRMKVSPAAGPDL
;
A
#
# COMPACT_ATOMS: atom_id res chain seq x y z
N GLY A 1 -35.52 7.24 -16.43
CA GLY A 1 -35.07 7.84 -17.68
C GLY A 1 -33.60 8.14 -17.54
N MET A 2 -32.76 7.57 -18.40
CA MET A 2 -31.31 7.80 -18.37
C MET A 2 -31.01 9.23 -18.79
N GLU A 3 -30.26 9.96 -17.98
CA GLU A 3 -29.60 11.21 -18.38
C GLU A 3 -28.09 10.93 -18.40
N GLU A 4 -27.51 10.91 -19.60
CA GLU A 4 -26.06 10.75 -19.76
C GLU A 4 -25.34 12.05 -19.40
N ARG A 5 -24.51 11.99 -18.35
CA ARG A 5 -23.40 12.94 -18.15
C ARG A 5 -22.12 12.14 -17.91
N GLY A 6 -21.29 12.03 -18.95
CA GLY A 6 -19.86 11.73 -18.78
C GLY A 6 -19.48 10.29 -18.38
N GLY A 7 -20.16 9.27 -18.90
CA GLY A 7 -19.70 7.87 -18.78
C GLY A 7 -19.86 7.23 -17.39
N GLU A 8 -20.55 7.89 -16.47
CA GLU A 8 -20.93 7.34 -15.16
C GLU A 8 -22.43 7.02 -15.17
N PHE A 9 -22.78 5.74 -14.94
CA PHE A 9 -24.17 5.33 -14.78
C PHE A 9 -24.61 5.58 -13.35
N LEU A 10 -25.57 6.48 -13.18
CA LEU A 10 -26.26 6.67 -11.91
C LEU A 10 -27.43 5.67 -11.81
N LEU A 11 -27.35 4.73 -10.88
CA LEU A 11 -28.47 3.85 -10.55
C LEU A 11 -29.47 4.62 -9.67
N THR A 12 -30.45 5.29 -10.28
CA THR A 12 -31.65 5.78 -9.57
C THR A 12 -32.80 4.79 -9.77
N GLU A 13 -33.07 3.99 -8.73
CA GLU A 13 -34.26 3.13 -8.51
C GLU A 13 -34.50 1.97 -9.52
N PRO A 14 -35.09 0.83 -9.08
CA PRO A 14 -34.77 -0.47 -9.66
C PRO A 14 -35.70 -0.86 -10.81
N SER A 15 -35.11 -1.21 -11.96
CA SER A 15 -35.71 -2.19 -12.86
C SER A 15 -35.38 -3.58 -12.33
N SER A 16 -36.43 -4.29 -11.88
CA SER A 16 -36.51 -5.70 -11.48
C SER A 16 -35.30 -6.57 -11.88
N GLY A 17 -34.42 -6.86 -10.91
CA GLY A 17 -33.27 -7.77 -11.13
C GLY A 17 -32.15 -7.76 -10.07
N HIS A 18 -32.23 -6.94 -9.01
CA HIS A 18 -31.19 -6.86 -7.99
C HIS A 18 -31.71 -7.32 -6.61
N ASP A 19 -31.53 -8.61 -6.31
CA ASP A 19 -32.02 -9.26 -5.09
C ASP A 19 -31.27 -8.86 -3.80
N ALA A 20 -30.25 -7.99 -3.86
CA ALA A 20 -29.41 -7.65 -2.71
C ALA A 20 -29.89 -6.44 -1.87
N PHE A 21 -30.92 -5.70 -2.30
CA PHE A 21 -31.20 -4.36 -1.74
C PHE A 21 -32.49 -4.23 -0.93
N HIS A 22 -33.17 -5.33 -0.59
CA HIS A 22 -34.51 -5.27 -0.01
C HIS A 22 -34.59 -5.34 1.54
N SER A 23 -33.48 -5.25 2.28
CA SER A 23 -33.49 -5.65 3.70
C SER A 23 -32.90 -4.70 4.74
N ASP A 24 -32.52 -3.46 4.44
CA ASP A 24 -31.93 -2.57 5.47
C ASP A 24 -32.53 -1.15 5.47
N PRO A 25 -33.10 -0.64 6.60
CA PRO A 25 -33.83 0.63 6.66
C PRO A 25 -32.94 1.89 6.79
N PHE A 26 -31.65 1.84 6.46
CA PHE A 26 -30.75 2.98 6.63
C PHE A 26 -30.73 3.89 5.40
N VAL A 27 -30.46 5.18 5.68
CA VAL A 27 -30.31 6.36 4.80
C VAL A 27 -30.10 6.00 3.31
N PRO A 28 -30.83 6.63 2.36
CA PRO A 28 -30.66 6.33 0.94
C PRO A 28 -29.20 6.47 0.52
N VAL A 29 -28.56 5.34 0.22
CA VAL A 29 -27.17 5.27 -0.26
C VAL A 29 -27.17 5.44 -1.77
N GLN A 30 -26.33 6.35 -2.26
CA GLN A 30 -26.09 6.48 -3.69
C GLN A 30 -25.02 5.46 -4.11
N VAL A 31 -25.35 4.62 -5.10
CA VAL A 31 -24.45 3.57 -5.59
C VAL A 31 -23.99 3.91 -7.00
N PHE A 32 -22.67 3.94 -7.19
CA PHE A 32 -22.03 4.14 -8.49
C PHE A 32 -21.32 2.85 -8.90
N LEU A 33 -21.47 2.45 -10.17
CA LEU A 33 -20.77 1.30 -10.75
C LEU A 33 -19.90 1.78 -11.91
N SER A 34 -18.58 1.60 -11.79
CA SER A 34 -17.63 1.85 -12.87
C SER A 34 -16.94 0.53 -13.24
N ASP A 35 -17.53 -0.19 -14.20
CA ASP A 35 -17.05 -1.50 -14.64
C ASP A 35 -15.80 -1.41 -15.54
N ALA A 36 -15.39 -2.55 -16.11
CA ALA A 36 -14.23 -2.67 -16.98
C ALA A 36 -14.41 -2.03 -18.36
N SER A 37 -15.62 -1.61 -18.73
CA SER A 37 -15.85 -0.87 -19.98
C SER A 37 -15.34 0.57 -19.89
N VAL A 38 -15.22 1.11 -18.67
CA VAL A 38 -14.66 2.45 -18.41
C VAL A 38 -13.13 2.35 -18.26
N PRO A 39 -12.34 3.01 -19.13
CA PRO A 39 -10.88 2.97 -19.06
C PRO A 39 -10.32 3.51 -17.74
N GLY A 40 -9.21 2.93 -17.31
CA GLY A 40 -8.48 3.33 -16.10
C GLY A 40 -8.50 2.26 -15.01
N GLU A 41 -7.41 2.21 -14.25
CA GLU A 41 -7.28 1.30 -13.11
C GLU A 41 -8.27 1.68 -12.01
N GLY A 42 -8.81 0.68 -11.30
CA GLY A 42 -9.90 0.88 -10.35
C GLY A 42 -9.60 1.93 -9.28
N GLU A 43 -8.42 1.86 -8.68
CA GLU A 43 -7.96 2.85 -7.68
C GLU A 43 -7.83 4.26 -8.27
N HIS A 44 -7.31 4.39 -9.50
CA HIS A 44 -7.16 5.69 -10.16
C HIS A 44 -8.51 6.31 -10.50
N LYS A 45 -9.50 5.49 -10.91
CA LYS A 45 -10.89 5.95 -11.12
C LYS A 45 -11.52 6.48 -9.83
N ILE A 46 -11.29 5.80 -8.70
CA ILE A 46 -11.76 6.25 -7.39
C ILE A 46 -11.09 7.56 -6.99
N MET A 47 -9.77 7.67 -7.15
CA MET A 47 -9.03 8.89 -6.82
C MET A 47 -9.46 10.07 -7.71
N ASP A 48 -9.75 9.82 -8.99
CA ASP A 48 -10.33 10.82 -9.90
C ASP A 48 -11.71 11.28 -9.44
N PHE A 49 -12.57 10.35 -9.02
CA PHE A 49 -13.88 10.67 -8.47
C PHE A 49 -13.76 11.58 -7.23
N ILE A 50 -12.91 11.23 -6.27
CA ILE A 50 -12.70 12.03 -5.05
C ILE A 50 -12.15 13.42 -5.39
N ARG A 51 -11.17 13.53 -6.31
CA ARG A 51 -10.64 14.82 -6.76
C ARG A 51 -11.71 15.71 -7.40
N ARG A 52 -12.56 15.13 -8.25
CA ARG A 52 -13.67 15.86 -8.90
C ARG A 52 -14.71 16.30 -7.89
N GLN A 53 -15.04 15.45 -6.91
CA GLN A 53 -15.96 15.78 -5.83
C GLN A 53 -15.41 16.95 -5.01
N ARG A 54 -14.15 16.87 -4.56
CA ARG A 54 -13.48 17.92 -3.77
C ARG A 54 -13.44 19.27 -4.50
N ALA A 55 -13.34 19.26 -5.83
CA ALA A 55 -13.35 20.48 -6.65
C ALA A 55 -14.73 21.15 -6.74
N GLN A 56 -15.81 20.49 -6.33
CA GLN A 56 -17.15 21.08 -6.35
C GLN A 56 -17.35 22.09 -5.21
N PRO A 57 -18.00 23.24 -5.46
CA PRO A 57 -18.23 24.26 -4.43
C PRO A 57 -19.09 23.79 -3.24
N ASN A 58 -19.90 22.76 -3.43
CA ASN A 58 -20.79 22.18 -2.42
C ASN A 58 -20.22 20.92 -1.75
N HIS A 59 -18.95 20.58 -1.99
CA HIS A 59 -18.29 19.48 -1.30
C HIS A 59 -18.25 19.74 0.21
N ASP A 60 -18.60 18.74 1.00
CA ASP A 60 -18.37 18.79 2.45
C ASP A 60 -16.90 18.45 2.74
N PRO A 61 -16.09 19.40 3.21
CA PRO A 61 -14.68 19.15 3.50
C PRO A 61 -14.44 18.15 4.64
N ASN A 62 -15.49 17.79 5.39
CA ASN A 62 -15.41 16.78 6.46
C ASN A 62 -15.88 15.38 6.02
N THR A 63 -16.16 15.18 4.72
CA THR A 63 -16.54 13.87 4.17
C THR A 63 -15.55 12.78 4.61
N HIS A 64 -16.07 11.68 5.16
CA HIS A 64 -15.27 10.54 5.59
C HIS A 64 -15.16 9.50 4.46
N HIS A 65 -13.95 9.33 3.93
CA HIS A 65 -13.65 8.36 2.88
C HIS A 65 -13.14 7.05 3.49
N CYS A 66 -13.71 5.92 3.06
CA CYS A 66 -13.23 4.58 3.40
C CYS A 66 -12.97 3.78 2.13
N LEU A 67 -11.70 3.49 1.84
CA LEU A 67 -11.28 2.77 0.65
C LEU A 67 -10.86 1.33 1.00
N CYS A 68 -11.48 0.34 0.34
CA CYS A 68 -11.12 -1.06 0.51
C CYS A 68 -10.09 -1.49 -0.55
N GLY A 69 -8.94 -2.00 -0.12
CA GLY A 69 -7.93 -2.54 -1.03
C GLY A 69 -6.63 -2.93 -0.29
N ALA A 70 -5.88 -3.87 -0.87
CA ALA A 70 -4.69 -4.44 -0.22
C ALA A 70 -3.37 -3.73 -0.58
N ASP A 71 -3.40 -2.95 -1.66
CA ASP A 71 -2.22 -2.37 -2.29
C ASP A 71 -1.63 -1.22 -1.43
N ALA A 72 -0.31 -1.05 -1.54
CA ALA A 72 0.44 -0.12 -0.68
C ALA A 72 0.44 1.32 -1.23
N ASP A 73 0.29 1.46 -2.54
CA ASP A 73 0.01 2.72 -3.26
C ASP A 73 -1.21 3.44 -2.71
N LEU A 74 -2.23 2.75 -2.20
CA LEU A 74 -3.45 3.35 -1.64
C LEU A 74 -3.15 4.34 -0.52
N ILE A 75 -2.08 4.12 0.25
CA ILE A 75 -1.63 5.07 1.28
C ILE A 75 -1.17 6.38 0.61
N MET A 76 -0.37 6.27 -0.44
CA MET A 76 0.17 7.42 -1.19
C MET A 76 -0.93 8.16 -1.93
N LEU A 77 -1.78 7.41 -2.64
CA LEU A 77 -2.93 7.94 -3.36
C LEU A 77 -3.92 8.63 -2.42
N GLY A 78 -4.22 8.01 -1.27
CA GLY A 78 -5.09 8.58 -0.25
C GLY A 78 -4.51 9.88 0.34
N LEU A 79 -3.20 9.93 0.61
CA LEU A 79 -2.53 11.17 1.05
C LEU A 79 -2.60 12.28 -0.01
N ALA A 80 -2.40 11.92 -1.29
CA ALA A 80 -2.45 12.85 -2.43
C ALA A 80 -3.85 13.42 -2.71
N THR A 81 -4.91 12.89 -2.09
CA THR A 81 -6.25 13.52 -2.16
C THR A 81 -6.35 14.80 -1.32
N HIS A 82 -5.49 14.95 -0.31
CA HIS A 82 -5.60 15.97 0.75
C HIS A 82 -6.96 16.00 1.46
N GLU A 83 -7.72 14.90 1.43
CA GLU A 83 -8.91 14.74 2.26
C GLU A 83 -8.48 14.40 3.70
N PRO A 84 -8.89 15.19 4.71
CA PRO A 84 -8.42 15.00 6.08
C PRO A 84 -8.90 13.68 6.69
N ASN A 85 -10.11 13.24 6.31
CA ASN A 85 -10.79 12.08 6.86
C ASN A 85 -10.76 10.91 5.87
N PHE A 86 -9.59 10.30 5.69
CA PHE A 86 -9.40 9.17 4.78
C PHE A 86 -8.92 7.93 5.54
N THR A 87 -9.60 6.80 5.34
CA THR A 87 -9.28 5.51 5.94
C THR A 87 -9.18 4.43 4.87
N ILE A 88 -8.19 3.56 4.97
CA ILE A 88 -8.08 2.37 4.13
C ILE A 88 -8.45 1.16 4.97
N ILE A 89 -9.33 0.31 4.46
CA ILE A 89 -9.65 -1.00 5.04
C ILE A 89 -8.98 -2.08 4.19
N ARG A 90 -8.30 -3.01 4.86
CA ARG A 90 -7.65 -4.14 4.19
C ARG A 90 -7.59 -5.35 5.09
N GLU A 91 -7.38 -6.49 4.46
CA GLU A 91 -7.13 -7.74 5.16
C GLU A 91 -5.86 -7.67 6.00
N GLU A 92 -5.91 -8.21 7.22
CA GLU A 92 -4.75 -8.35 8.07
C GLU A 92 -3.77 -9.37 7.50
N PHE A 93 -2.54 -8.92 7.26
CA PHE A 93 -1.48 -9.82 6.85
C PHE A 93 -0.99 -10.64 8.04
N LYS A 94 -1.40 -11.91 8.12
CA LYS A 94 -0.90 -12.85 9.13
C LYS A 94 0.37 -13.57 8.61
N PRO A 95 1.58 -13.23 9.11
CA PRO A 95 2.81 -13.89 8.70
C PRO A 95 2.76 -15.38 9.05
N ASN A 96 3.43 -16.22 8.25
CA ASN A 96 3.54 -17.68 8.44
C ASN A 96 2.24 -18.49 8.25
N LYS A 97 1.16 -17.92 7.71
CA LYS A 97 0.06 -18.74 7.20
C LYS A 97 0.58 -19.64 6.07
N PRO A 98 0.28 -20.96 6.07
CA PRO A 98 0.67 -21.84 4.98
C PRO A 98 0.00 -21.36 3.69
N ARG A 99 0.81 -20.88 2.74
CA ARG A 99 0.31 -20.44 1.44
C ARG A 99 -0.18 -21.67 0.65
N PRO A 100 -1.38 -21.63 0.05
CA PRO A 100 -1.77 -22.66 -0.88
C PRO A 100 -0.85 -22.62 -2.10
N CYS A 101 -0.55 -23.80 -2.66
CA CYS A 101 0.21 -23.93 -3.88
C CYS A 101 -0.48 -23.19 -5.03
N SER A 102 0.25 -22.34 -5.75
CA SER A 102 -0.29 -21.54 -6.86
C SER A 102 -0.78 -22.38 -8.06
N LEU A 103 -0.39 -23.65 -8.16
CA LEU A 103 -0.82 -24.55 -9.23
C LEU A 103 -2.10 -25.32 -8.89
N CYS A 104 -2.20 -25.90 -7.68
CA CYS A 104 -3.30 -26.80 -7.32
C CYS A 104 -4.19 -26.31 -6.17
N GLY A 105 -3.85 -25.17 -5.55
CA GLY A 105 -4.59 -24.59 -4.43
C GLY A 105 -4.51 -25.37 -3.11
N GLN A 106 -3.70 -26.44 -3.02
CA GLN A 106 -3.54 -27.24 -1.81
C GLN A 106 -2.38 -26.72 -0.94
N THR A 107 -2.48 -26.87 0.37
CA THR A 107 -1.43 -26.48 1.34
C THR A 107 -0.48 -27.66 1.62
N GLY A 108 0.70 -27.37 2.16
CA GLY A 108 1.65 -28.40 2.64
C GLY A 108 2.78 -28.79 1.66
N HIS A 109 2.90 -28.12 0.51
CA HIS A 109 4.02 -28.29 -0.42
C HIS A 109 4.34 -26.98 -1.16
N GLU A 110 5.57 -26.87 -1.69
CA GLU A 110 5.96 -25.78 -2.58
C GLU A 110 5.62 -26.11 -4.04
N ILE A 111 5.57 -25.10 -4.92
CA ILE A 111 5.22 -25.28 -6.35
C ILE A 111 6.12 -26.32 -7.04
N LYS A 112 7.39 -26.41 -6.62
CA LYS A 112 8.40 -27.35 -7.13
C LYS A 112 8.09 -28.82 -6.79
N ASP A 113 7.33 -29.05 -5.73
CA ASP A 113 6.95 -30.36 -5.22
C ASP A 113 5.48 -30.69 -5.56
N CYS A 114 4.83 -29.85 -6.37
CA CYS A 114 3.43 -30.01 -6.74
C CYS A 114 3.26 -31.11 -7.80
N GLN A 115 2.44 -32.11 -7.49
CA GLN A 115 2.13 -33.21 -8.43
C GLN A 115 1.03 -32.85 -9.45
N GLY A 116 0.51 -31.61 -9.45
CA GLY A 116 -0.52 -31.15 -10.39
C GLY A 116 -1.89 -31.82 -10.23
N VAL A 117 -2.09 -32.59 -9.16
CA VAL A 117 -3.35 -33.30 -8.93
C VAL A 117 -4.43 -32.31 -8.49
N ALA A 118 -5.55 -32.30 -9.20
CA ALA A 118 -6.72 -31.47 -8.86
C ALA A 118 -7.22 -31.81 -7.45
N ARG A 119 -7.76 -30.81 -6.73
CA ARG A 119 -8.43 -31.03 -5.44
C ARG A 119 -9.55 -32.07 -5.62
N HIS A 120 -9.61 -33.05 -4.73
CA HIS A 120 -10.69 -34.03 -4.71
C HIS A 120 -12.00 -33.30 -4.37
N LYS A 121 -12.91 -33.17 -5.34
CA LYS A 121 -14.27 -32.68 -5.09
C LYS A 121 -15.00 -33.72 -4.22
N GLN A 122 -15.72 -33.28 -3.19
CA GLN A 122 -16.70 -34.13 -2.49
C GLN A 122 -17.96 -33.29 -2.31
N GLY A 123 -19.03 -33.65 -3.03
CA GLY A 123 -20.31 -32.95 -3.02
C GLY A 123 -20.98 -32.96 -4.40
N GLU A 124 -22.30 -32.73 -4.44
CA GLU A 124 -23.08 -32.59 -5.69
C GLU A 124 -23.05 -31.16 -6.26
N HIS A 125 -22.71 -30.18 -5.42
CA HIS A 125 -22.31 -28.82 -5.82
C HIS A 125 -20.78 -28.70 -5.69
N ASP A 126 -20.14 -27.66 -6.22
CA ASP A 126 -18.67 -27.44 -6.23
C ASP A 126 -18.02 -27.29 -4.83
N GLU A 127 -18.41 -28.12 -3.88
CA GLU A 127 -17.93 -28.22 -2.52
C GLU A 127 -16.60 -28.98 -2.52
N PHE A 128 -15.56 -28.29 -2.07
CA PHE A 128 -14.22 -28.83 -1.95
C PHE A 128 -14.08 -29.54 -0.60
N ALA A 129 -13.71 -30.83 -0.62
CA ALA A 129 -13.46 -31.61 0.59
C ALA A 129 -12.37 -30.94 1.44
N GLY A 130 -12.70 -30.60 2.70
CA GLY A 130 -11.74 -29.99 3.62
C GLY A 130 -11.54 -28.48 3.43
N ALA A 131 -12.54 -27.76 2.90
CA ALA A 131 -12.63 -26.33 3.17
C ALA A 131 -12.61 -26.16 4.70
N MET A 132 -11.45 -25.81 5.26
CA MET A 132 -11.39 -25.29 6.63
C MET A 132 -12.50 -24.24 6.72
N PRO A 133 -13.31 -24.21 7.82
CA PRO A 133 -14.23 -23.09 8.02
C PRO A 133 -13.44 -21.84 7.75
N ALA A 134 -13.90 -21.02 6.78
CA ALA A 134 -13.15 -19.86 6.32
C ALA A 134 -12.70 -19.12 7.58
N ALA A 135 -11.40 -19.19 7.87
CA ALA A 135 -10.89 -18.64 9.11
C ALA A 135 -11.32 -17.18 9.10
N GLU A 136 -11.99 -16.72 10.16
CA GLU A 136 -12.55 -15.38 10.21
C GLU A 136 -11.51 -14.38 9.70
N GLN A 137 -11.86 -13.72 8.60
CA GLN A 137 -10.95 -12.82 7.92
C GLN A 137 -10.91 -11.53 8.74
N GLU A 138 -9.78 -11.30 9.41
CA GLU A 138 -9.57 -10.07 10.18
C GLU A 138 -9.22 -8.92 9.23
N PHE A 139 -9.87 -7.78 9.44
CA PHE A 139 -9.62 -6.54 8.71
C PHE A 139 -8.97 -5.52 9.64
N ILE A 140 -8.06 -4.73 9.08
CA ILE A 140 -7.42 -3.61 9.75
C ILE A 140 -7.82 -2.30 9.07
N PHE A 141 -7.83 -1.23 9.87
CA PHE A 141 -8.05 0.13 9.41
C PHE A 141 -6.76 0.93 9.48
N ILE A 142 -6.32 1.45 8.32
CA ILE A 142 -5.22 2.39 8.22
C ILE A 142 -5.82 3.79 8.12
N ARG A 143 -5.77 4.54 9.23
CA ARG A 143 -6.30 5.90 9.32
C ARG A 143 -5.26 6.90 8.84
N LEU A 144 -5.48 7.52 7.68
CA LEU A 144 -4.53 8.49 7.13
C LEU A 144 -4.51 9.78 7.93
N CYS A 145 -5.59 10.14 8.63
CA CYS A 145 -5.57 11.27 9.57
C CYS A 145 -4.48 11.11 10.65
N VAL A 146 -4.34 9.91 11.21
CA VAL A 146 -3.31 9.60 12.20
C VAL A 146 -1.94 9.59 11.56
N LEU A 147 -1.79 8.99 10.37
CA LEU A 147 -0.52 9.01 9.64
C LEU A 147 -0.04 10.44 9.36
N ARG A 148 -0.96 11.33 8.99
CA ARG A 148 -0.67 12.76 8.76
C ARG A 148 -0.14 13.45 10.01
N GLU A 149 -0.61 13.09 11.21
CA GLU A 149 -0.02 13.61 12.46
C GLU A 149 1.43 13.14 12.65
N TYR A 150 1.73 11.88 12.34
CA TYR A 150 3.10 11.36 12.38
C TYR A 150 3.99 12.06 11.34
N LEU A 151 3.51 12.19 10.11
CA LEU A 151 4.20 12.91 9.04
C LEU A 151 4.39 14.38 9.38
N SER A 152 3.44 15.03 10.06
CA SER A 152 3.57 16.42 10.50
C SER A 152 4.77 16.57 11.43
N ARG A 153 4.93 15.67 12.40
CA ARG A 153 6.09 15.68 13.30
C ARG A 153 7.40 15.37 12.56
N GLU A 154 7.36 14.40 11.64
CA GLU A 154 8.54 13.97 10.92
C GLU A 154 9.00 15.00 9.88
N LEU A 155 8.09 15.69 9.17
CA LEU A 155 8.41 16.58 8.06
C LEU A 155 8.56 18.05 8.46
N THR A 156 8.19 18.41 9.70
CA THR A 156 8.35 19.78 10.20
C THR A 156 9.82 20.20 10.14
N MET A 157 10.06 21.36 9.54
CA MET A 157 11.38 21.97 9.38
C MET A 157 11.36 23.37 10.01
N ALA A 158 12.30 23.63 10.91
CA ALA A 158 12.48 24.95 11.53
C ALA A 158 13.50 25.78 10.75
N SER A 159 13.38 27.11 10.82
CA SER A 159 14.34 28.05 10.20
C SER A 159 14.42 27.97 8.67
N LEU A 160 13.31 27.65 8.00
CA LEU A 160 13.23 27.72 6.55
C LEU A 160 13.25 29.18 6.06
N PRO A 161 13.83 29.46 4.88
CA PRO A 161 13.83 30.80 4.29
C PRO A 161 12.47 31.20 3.68
N PHE A 162 11.44 30.35 3.82
CA PHE A 162 10.07 30.55 3.34
C PHE A 162 9.07 29.92 4.32
N PRO A 163 7.76 30.28 4.25
CA PRO A 163 6.75 29.72 5.14
C PRO A 163 6.59 28.20 4.96
N PHE A 164 6.64 27.46 6.05
CA PHE A 164 6.38 26.02 6.03
C PHE A 164 4.89 25.74 5.78
N ASP A 165 4.64 24.95 4.74
CA ASP A 165 3.36 24.36 4.36
C ASP A 165 3.47 22.82 4.50
N PHE A 166 2.61 22.25 5.35
CA PHE A 166 2.57 20.81 5.61
C PHE A 166 2.04 20.01 4.42
N GLU A 167 0.99 20.50 3.73
CA GLU A 167 0.43 19.77 2.58
C GLU A 167 1.46 19.62 1.47
N ARG A 168 2.25 20.67 1.23
CA ARG A 168 3.33 20.65 0.24
C ARG A 168 4.46 19.69 0.62
N SER A 169 4.73 19.51 1.91
CA SER A 169 5.68 18.48 2.36
C SER A 169 5.15 17.06 2.22
N VAL A 170 3.83 16.87 2.34
CA VAL A 170 3.18 15.56 2.09
C VAL A 170 3.31 15.19 0.62
N ASP A 171 3.09 16.14 -0.30
CA ASP A 171 3.30 15.92 -1.75
C ASP A 171 4.73 15.46 -2.05
N ASP A 172 5.71 16.16 -1.49
CA ASP A 172 7.12 15.80 -1.66
C ASP A 172 7.46 14.44 -1.04
N TRP A 173 6.85 14.10 0.10
CA TRP A 173 7.03 12.79 0.71
C TRP A 173 6.44 11.66 -0.15
N VAL A 174 5.23 11.86 -0.69
CA VAL A 174 4.62 10.93 -1.65
C VAL A 174 5.51 10.75 -2.87
N PHE A 175 6.01 11.85 -3.44
CA PHE A 175 6.92 11.81 -4.58
C PHE A 175 8.23 11.07 -4.27
N MET A 176 8.82 11.29 -3.09
CA MET A 176 10.03 10.58 -2.66
C MET A 176 9.82 9.07 -2.52
N CYS A 177 8.63 8.63 -2.12
CA CYS A 177 8.31 7.21 -2.03
C CYS A 177 8.40 6.49 -3.38
N PHE A 178 8.21 7.20 -4.51
CA PHE A 178 8.39 6.62 -5.84
C PHE A 178 9.82 6.12 -6.10
N PHE A 179 10.85 6.73 -5.48
CA PHE A 179 12.24 6.29 -5.64
C PHE A 179 12.55 4.97 -4.94
N VAL A 180 11.77 4.62 -3.91
CA VAL A 180 11.96 3.37 -3.16
C VAL A 180 11.30 2.19 -3.87
N GLY A 181 10.31 2.46 -4.72
CA GLY A 181 9.67 1.48 -5.59
C GLY A 181 8.25 1.89 -5.95
N ASN A 182 7.87 1.60 -7.20
CA ASN A 182 6.50 1.72 -7.70
C ASN A 182 6.32 0.76 -8.87
N ASP A 183 5.10 0.59 -9.36
CA ASP A 183 4.79 -0.39 -10.40
C ASP A 183 5.35 -0.04 -11.78
N PHE A 184 5.72 1.23 -11.98
CA PHE A 184 6.19 1.75 -13.28
C PHE A 184 7.71 1.79 -13.40
N LEU A 185 8.43 1.91 -12.29
CA LEU A 185 9.88 2.07 -12.26
C LEU A 185 10.54 1.04 -11.33
N PRO A 186 11.67 0.42 -11.74
CA PRO A 186 12.45 -0.39 -10.83
C PRO A 186 12.95 0.48 -9.67
N HIS A 187 12.97 -0.09 -8.47
CA HIS A 187 13.55 0.57 -7.30
C HIS A 187 15.03 0.86 -7.52
N LEU A 188 15.52 1.97 -6.96
CA LEU A 188 16.95 2.26 -6.95
C LEU A 188 17.68 1.20 -6.11
N PRO A 189 18.78 0.59 -6.59
CA PRO A 189 19.45 -0.50 -5.87
C PRO A 189 19.92 -0.13 -4.45
N SER A 190 20.22 1.14 -4.22
CA SER A 190 20.66 1.71 -2.95
C SER A 190 19.50 2.05 -1.99
N LEU A 191 18.24 1.99 -2.43
CA LEU A 191 17.07 2.37 -1.64
C LEU A 191 16.14 1.17 -1.43
N GLU A 192 16.26 0.54 -0.27
CA GLU A 192 15.39 -0.54 0.15
C GLU A 192 14.62 -0.16 1.43
N ILE A 193 13.29 -0.35 1.46
CA ILE A 193 12.44 -0.01 2.62
C ILE A 193 12.97 -0.71 3.89
N ARG A 194 13.39 -1.98 3.76
CA ARG A 194 13.91 -2.78 4.88
C ARG A 194 15.21 -2.24 5.49
N GLU A 195 15.91 -1.36 4.77
CA GLU A 195 17.16 -0.74 5.20
C GLU A 195 16.98 0.71 5.67
N GLY A 196 15.74 1.18 5.82
CA GLY A 196 15.44 2.55 6.27
C GLY A 196 15.62 3.59 5.15
N ALA A 197 15.36 3.23 3.90
CA ALA A 197 15.50 4.14 2.76
C ALA A 197 14.62 5.40 2.88
N ILE A 198 13.40 5.27 3.40
CA ILE A 198 12.48 6.40 3.58
C ILE A 198 13.06 7.41 4.58
N ASP A 199 13.56 6.95 5.73
CA ASP A 199 14.16 7.83 6.75
C ASP A 199 15.37 8.59 6.20
N ARG A 200 16.20 7.90 5.40
CA ARG A 200 17.34 8.52 4.72
C ARG A 200 16.90 9.57 3.71
N LEU A 201 15.90 9.27 2.88
CA LEU A 201 15.35 10.22 1.91
C LEU A 201 14.78 11.46 2.61
N VAL A 202 14.03 11.28 3.69
CA VAL A 202 13.50 12.40 4.50
C VAL A 202 14.64 13.28 5.03
N SER A 203 15.73 12.69 5.53
CA SER A 203 16.89 13.46 5.99
C SER A 203 17.52 14.28 4.86
N ILE A 204 17.75 13.66 3.70
CA ILE A 204 18.33 14.32 2.53
C ILE A 204 17.41 15.43 2.02
N TYR A 205 16.10 15.16 1.97
CA TYR A 205 15.08 16.12 1.56
C TYR A 205 15.09 17.37 2.42
N LYS A 206 15.10 17.22 3.76
CA LYS A 206 15.19 18.36 4.67
C LYS A 206 16.40 19.22 4.33
N ASP A 207 17.58 18.63 4.15
CA ASP A 207 18.80 19.37 3.80
C ASP A 207 18.68 20.11 2.46
N VAL A 208 18.09 19.47 1.44
CA VAL A 208 17.88 20.07 0.12
C VAL A 208 16.88 21.22 0.17
N VAL A 209 15.79 21.09 0.92
CA VAL A 209 14.80 22.17 1.07
C VAL A 209 15.41 23.40 1.75
N HIS A 210 16.22 23.21 2.79
CA HIS A 210 16.92 24.31 3.45
C HIS A 210 17.90 25.03 2.50
N LYS A 211 18.63 24.28 1.67
CA LYS A 211 19.60 24.85 0.72
C LYS A 211 18.94 25.58 -0.44
N THR A 212 17.83 25.05 -0.95
CA THR A 212 17.22 25.50 -2.22
C THR A 212 16.03 26.43 -2.02
N GLY A 213 15.56 26.59 -0.79
CA GLY A 213 14.46 27.49 -0.46
C GLY A 213 13.12 27.10 -1.08
N GLY A 214 12.84 25.80 -1.22
CA GLY A 214 11.50 25.34 -1.56
C GLY A 214 11.35 23.83 -1.79
N TYR A 215 10.11 23.43 -2.06
CA TYR A 215 9.64 22.06 -2.24
C TYR A 215 10.08 21.39 -3.56
N LEU A 216 10.08 20.06 -3.61
CA LEU A 216 10.41 19.26 -4.79
C LEU A 216 9.30 19.31 -5.84
N THR A 217 8.06 19.36 -5.41
CA THR A 217 6.89 19.25 -6.27
C THR A 217 5.94 20.43 -6.11
N GLN A 218 5.18 20.73 -7.14
CA GLN A 218 4.09 21.70 -7.11
C GLN A 218 2.95 21.20 -8.00
N ASN A 219 1.82 20.80 -7.39
CA ASN A 219 0.62 20.34 -8.10
C ASN A 219 0.94 19.26 -9.17
N GLY A 220 1.79 18.28 -8.81
CA GLY A 220 2.21 17.20 -9.71
C GLY A 220 3.38 17.53 -10.64
N PHE A 221 3.83 18.78 -10.71
CA PHE A 221 5.03 19.15 -11.46
C PHE A 221 6.28 19.05 -10.60
N VAL A 222 7.34 18.44 -11.13
CA VAL A 222 8.58 18.16 -10.40
C VAL A 222 9.66 19.20 -10.74
N ASN A 223 10.31 19.76 -9.73
CA ASN A 223 11.51 20.58 -9.88
C ASN A 223 12.74 19.68 -9.99
N LEU A 224 13.20 19.44 -11.22
CA LEU A 224 14.30 18.51 -11.51
C LEU A 224 15.65 18.95 -10.92
N GLU A 225 15.91 20.25 -10.78
CA GLU A 225 17.15 20.75 -10.16
C GLU A 225 17.24 20.32 -8.69
N ARG A 226 16.12 20.39 -7.96
CA ARG A 226 16.04 19.91 -6.57
C ARG A 226 16.13 18.39 -6.47
N VAL A 227 15.52 17.67 -7.41
CA VAL A 227 15.63 16.21 -7.48
C VAL A 227 17.07 15.79 -7.76
N GLU A 228 17.77 16.48 -8.66
CA GLU A 228 19.18 16.21 -8.93
C GLU A 228 20.03 16.33 -7.66
N MET A 229 19.80 17.35 -6.82
CA MET A 229 20.49 17.48 -5.53
C MET A 229 20.21 16.31 -4.57
N ILE A 230 18.98 15.78 -4.54
CA ILE A 230 18.66 14.57 -3.78
C ILE A 230 19.42 13.38 -4.35
N MET A 231 19.40 13.18 -5.67
CA MET A 231 20.07 12.05 -6.32
C MET A 231 21.59 12.09 -6.11
N GLN A 232 22.20 13.27 -6.18
CA GLN A 232 23.63 13.44 -5.86
C GLN A 232 23.93 13.07 -4.41
N ALA A 233 23.09 13.50 -3.46
CA ALA A 233 23.26 13.16 -2.05
C ALA A 233 23.05 11.67 -1.76
N VAL A 234 22.10 11.02 -2.43
CA VAL A 234 21.93 9.56 -2.40
C VAL A 234 23.17 8.88 -2.96
N GLY A 235 23.68 9.35 -4.11
CA GLY A 235 24.91 8.88 -4.76
C GLY A 235 26.12 8.81 -3.82
N VAL A 236 26.33 9.87 -3.01
CA VAL A 236 27.40 9.91 -2.01
C VAL A 236 27.23 8.84 -0.92
N ALA A 237 25.99 8.45 -0.61
CA ALA A 237 25.69 7.45 0.42
C ALA A 237 25.72 6.00 -0.11
N GLU A 238 25.66 5.77 -1.42
CA GLU A 238 25.49 4.44 -2.03
C GLU A 238 26.60 3.46 -1.65
N ASP A 239 27.86 3.88 -1.75
CA ASP A 239 29.01 3.01 -1.44
C ASP A 239 28.95 2.48 0.00
N ASN A 240 28.54 3.33 0.95
CA ASN A 240 28.41 2.95 2.35
C ASN A 240 27.21 2.03 2.57
N ILE A 241 26.11 2.25 1.85
CA ILE A 241 24.92 1.38 1.87
C ILE A 241 25.29 -0.02 1.40
N PHE A 242 25.98 -0.15 0.25
CA PHE A 242 26.35 -1.45 -0.31
C PHE A 242 27.34 -2.21 0.57
N LYS A 243 28.32 -1.52 1.18
CA LYS A 243 29.24 -2.14 2.15
C LYS A 243 28.48 -2.69 3.36
N LYS A 244 27.61 -1.89 3.96
CA LYS A 244 26.82 -2.30 5.13
C LYS A 244 25.90 -3.48 4.80
N ARG A 245 25.21 -3.45 3.65
CA ARG A 245 24.36 -4.55 3.19
C ARG A 245 25.12 -5.87 3.09
N LYS A 246 26.32 -5.83 2.50
CA LYS A 246 27.18 -7.02 2.39
C LYS A 246 27.57 -7.57 3.76
N GLU A 247 27.96 -6.70 4.70
CA GLU A 247 28.31 -7.10 6.06
C GLU A 247 27.12 -7.71 6.81
N ASP A 248 25.93 -7.13 6.68
CA ASP A 248 24.70 -7.63 7.29
C ASP A 248 24.30 -9.00 6.72
N ASP A 249 24.43 -9.19 5.41
CA ASP A 249 24.22 -10.48 4.74
C ASP A 249 25.20 -11.56 5.22
N GLU A 250 26.49 -11.23 5.34
CA GLU A 250 27.51 -12.15 5.85
C GLU A 250 27.24 -12.52 7.32
N ASN A 251 26.85 -11.55 8.14
CA ASN A 251 26.48 -11.75 9.53
C ASN A 251 25.22 -12.63 9.68
N PHE A 252 24.21 -12.41 8.84
CA PHE A 252 23.00 -13.22 8.82
C PHE A 252 23.30 -14.68 8.43
N LYS A 253 24.09 -14.88 7.36
CA LYS A 253 24.55 -16.23 6.94
C LYS A 253 25.30 -16.95 8.05
N ARG A 254 26.19 -16.26 8.77
CA ARG A 254 26.92 -16.81 9.93
C ARG A 254 25.96 -17.23 11.05
N ARG A 255 25.07 -16.34 11.48
CA ARG A 255 24.06 -16.63 12.53
C ARG A 255 23.15 -17.80 12.16
N ASN A 256 22.74 -17.90 10.91
CA ASN A 256 21.86 -18.97 10.45
C ASN A 256 22.59 -20.34 10.40
N LYS A 257 23.87 -20.34 10.00
CA LYS A 257 24.73 -21.53 10.06
C LYS A 257 24.92 -22.02 11.50
N GLU A 258 25.11 -21.11 12.45
CA GLU A 258 25.21 -21.43 13.89
C GLU A 258 23.90 -21.98 14.46
N LYS A 259 22.75 -21.36 14.14
CA LYS A 259 21.43 -21.88 14.53
C LYS A 259 21.19 -23.30 14.01
N ARG A 260 21.49 -23.56 12.73
CA ARG A 260 21.38 -24.90 12.12
C ARG A 260 22.28 -25.92 12.79
N LYS A 261 23.51 -25.54 13.17
CA LYS A 261 24.41 -26.41 13.95
C LYS A 261 23.82 -26.74 15.32
N ARG A 262 23.28 -25.75 16.04
CA ARG A 262 22.64 -25.97 17.36
C ARG A 262 21.43 -26.89 17.27
N MET A 263 20.55 -26.71 16.29
CA MET A 263 19.38 -27.59 16.10
C MET A 263 19.77 -29.05 15.75
N LYS A 264 20.89 -29.26 15.04
CA LYS A 264 21.39 -30.62 14.75
C LYS A 264 22.02 -31.32 15.95
N VAL A 265 22.44 -30.57 16.97
CA VAL A 265 23.10 -31.10 18.18
C VAL A 265 22.11 -31.38 19.31
N SER A 266 20.83 -31.01 19.15
CA SER A 266 19.74 -31.41 20.06
C SER A 266 18.96 -32.59 19.44
N PRO A 267 19.39 -33.85 19.61
CA PRO A 267 18.49 -34.97 19.38
C PRO A 267 17.36 -34.92 20.42
N ALA A 268 16.16 -35.30 19.99
CA ALA A 268 14.99 -35.44 20.85
C ALA A 268 15.37 -36.18 22.14
N ALA A 269 15.17 -35.53 23.29
CA ALA A 269 14.92 -36.27 24.51
C ALA A 269 13.62 -37.05 24.25
N GLY A 270 13.76 -38.32 23.89
CA GLY A 270 12.64 -39.24 23.82
C GLY A 270 11.97 -39.30 25.20
N PRO A 271 10.65 -39.55 25.27
CA PRO A 271 10.02 -39.77 26.56
C PRO A 271 10.58 -41.07 27.14
N ASP A 272 11.42 -40.94 28.17
CA ASP A 272 11.72 -42.04 29.07
C ASP A 272 10.44 -42.36 29.84
N LEU A 273 9.80 -43.49 29.53
CA LEU A 273 8.99 -44.33 30.42
C LEU A 273 8.76 -45.71 29.78
#